data_AF-A0A527XGS6-F1
#
_entry.id   AF-A0A527XGS6-F1
#
_cell.length_a   1.000
_cell.length_b   1.000
_cell.length_c   1.000
_cell.angle_alpha   90.00
_cell.angle_beta   90.00
_cell.angle_gamma   90.00
#
_symmetry.space_group_name_H-M   'P 1'
#
loop_
_entity.id
_entity.type
_entity.pdbx_description
1 polymer ?
#
loop_
_entity_poly.entity_id
_entity_poly.type
_entity_poly.pdbx_seq_one_letter_code
_entity_poly.pdbx_strand_id
1 'polypeptide(L)' 'EMILAFRIEQAYSKDRILELYLNEIFFGFGAYGVAGAALTYFDKSVNELTVAEAAYLASLPKGPNNYHPFKHADRAI' A
#
# COMPACT_ATOMS: atom_id res chain seq x y z
N GLU A 1 -19.46 -4.43 -0.07
CA GLU A 1 -19.67 -3.55 1.10
C GLU A 1 -20.11 -2.13 0.68
N MET A 2 -21.35 -1.92 0.22
CA MET A 2 -21.83 -0.54 -0.05
C MET A 2 -22.30 0.16 1.23
N ILE A 3 -23.08 -0.53 2.06
CA ILE A 3 -23.66 0.05 3.28
C ILE A 3 -22.58 0.42 4.29
N LEU A 4 -21.56 -0.44 4.47
CA LEU A 4 -20.42 -0.15 5.36
C LEU A 4 -19.60 1.05 4.86
N ALA A 5 -19.34 1.14 3.56
CA ALA A 5 -18.63 2.27 2.97
C ALA A 5 -19.37 3.59 3.24
N PHE A 6 -20.69 3.64 3.04
CA PHE A 6 -21.49 4.82 3.37
C PHE A 6 -21.40 5.22 4.85
N ARG A 7 -21.44 4.24 5.76
CA ARG A 7 -21.31 4.52 7.20
C ARG A 7 -19.93 5.07 7.56
N ILE A 8 -18.87 4.54 6.96
CA ILE A 8 -17.50 5.03 7.15
C ILE A 8 -17.38 6.47 6.62
N GLU A 9 -17.93 6.77 5.45
CA GLU A 9 -17.90 8.12 4.86
C GLU A 9 -18.70 9.16 5.66
N GLN A 10 -19.76 8.75 6.35
CA GLN A 10 -20.48 9.65 7.26
C GLN A 10 -19.74 9.88 8.58
N ALA A 11 -18.93 8.91 9.03
CA ALA A 11 -18.24 8.97 10.31
C ALA A 11 -16.86 9.64 10.24
N TYR A 12 -16.19 9.60 9.09
CA TYR A 12 -14.80 10.03 8.92
C TYR A 12 -14.59 10.90 7.69
N SER A 13 -13.64 11.83 7.77
CA SER A 13 -13.19 12.60 6.60
C SER A 13 -12.47 11.70 5.59
N LYS A 14 -12.41 12.14 4.32
CA LYS A 14 -11.70 11.40 3.26
C LYS A 14 -10.22 11.20 3.60
N ASP A 15 -9.57 12.19 4.20
CA ASP A 15 -8.17 12.08 4.66
C ASP A 15 -8.03 10.99 5.73
N ARG A 16 -8.95 10.92 6.69
CA ARG A 16 -8.93 9.90 7.74
C ARG A 16 -9.18 8.50 7.17
N ILE A 17 -10.08 8.38 6.20
CA ILE A 17 -10.35 7.10 5.52
C ILE A 17 -9.10 6.64 4.77
N LEU A 18 -8.44 7.56 4.05
CA LEU A 18 -7.20 7.26 3.35
C LEU A 18 -6.09 6.84 4.33
N GLU A 19 -5.92 7.56 5.43
CA GLU A 19 -4.96 7.21 6.47
C GLU A 19 -5.19 5.80 7.03
N LEU A 20 -6.44 5.44 7.35
CA LEU A 20 -6.79 4.10 7.82
C LEU A 20 -6.45 3.04 6.75
N TYR A 21 -6.80 3.31 5.50
CA TYR A 21 -6.48 2.41 4.38
C TYR A 21 -4.98 2.19 4.22
N LEU A 22 -4.18 3.27 4.25
CA LEU A 22 -2.72 3.21 4.07
C LEU A 22 -2.00 2.53 5.24
N ASN A 23 -2.61 2.46 6.42
CA ASN A 23 -2.03 1.75 7.58
C ASN A 23 -2.35 0.26 7.60
N GLU A 24 -3.48 -0.16 7.04
CA GLU A 24 -3.99 -1.54 7.19
C GLU A 24 -3.73 -2.43 5.97
N ILE A 25 -3.52 -1.84 4.78
CA ILE A 25 -3.49 -2.63 3.56
C ILE A 25 -2.28 -3.57 3.46
N PHE A 26 -2.52 -4.77 2.96
CA PHE A 26 -1.49 -5.79 2.76
C PHE A 26 -0.72 -5.58 1.44
N PHE A 27 0.60 -5.52 1.54
CA PHE A 27 1.49 -5.32 0.38
C PHE A 27 2.21 -6.61 -0.08
N GLY A 28 2.12 -7.71 0.66
CA GLY A 28 2.92 -8.92 0.41
C GLY A 28 4.04 -9.09 1.44
N PHE A 29 4.68 -10.26 1.48
CA PHE A 29 5.77 -10.60 2.42
C PHE A 29 5.48 -10.35 3.91
N GLY A 30 4.22 -10.40 4.34
CA GLY A 30 3.85 -10.07 5.72
C GLY A 30 3.88 -8.57 6.04
N ALA A 31 4.10 -7.71 5.04
CA ALA A 31 4.08 -6.27 5.20
C ALA A 31 2.64 -5.74 5.14
N TYR A 32 2.25 -5.05 6.21
CA TYR A 32 0.98 -4.34 6.34
C TYR A 32 1.25 -2.85 6.50
N GLY A 33 0.43 -2.05 5.82
CA GLY A 33 0.57 -0.61 5.75
C GLY A 33 1.79 -0.14 4.96
N VAL A 34 1.73 1.11 4.51
CA VAL A 34 2.79 1.72 3.68
C VAL A 34 4.12 1.77 4.43
N ALA A 35 4.11 2.01 5.74
CA ALA A 35 5.33 2.02 6.55
C ALA A 35 6.00 0.64 6.63
N GLY A 36 5.22 -0.42 6.87
CA GLY A 36 5.73 -1.78 6.88
C GLY A 36 6.27 -2.19 5.51
N ALA A 37 5.61 -1.77 4.43
CA ALA A 37 6.05 -2.04 3.07
C ALA A 37 7.33 -1.28 2.70
N ALA A 38 7.46 0.00 3.07
CA ALA A 38 8.67 0.79 2.84
C ALA A 38 9.92 0.15 3.46
N LEU A 39 9.78 -0.31 4.71
CA LEU A 39 10.85 -1.05 5.40
C LEU A 39 11.13 -2.40 4.75
N THR A 40 10.08 -3.16 4.43
CA THR A 40 10.23 -4.54 3.92
C THR A 40 10.85 -4.59 2.53
N TYR A 41 10.51 -3.65 1.65
CA TYR A 41 10.96 -3.65 0.24
C TYR A 41 12.21 -2.81 0.01
N PHE A 42 12.42 -1.75 0.79
CA PHE A 42 13.48 -0.76 0.52
C PHE A 42 14.33 -0.39 1.74
N ASP A 43 14.04 -0.93 2.93
CA ASP A 43 14.71 -0.57 4.20
C ASP A 43 14.74 0.95 4.46
N LYS A 44 13.62 1.62 4.18
CA LYS A 44 13.45 3.07 4.27
C LYS A 44 12.23 3.47 5.08
N SER A 45 12.28 4.64 5.69
CA SER A 45 11.07 5.33 6.14
C SER A 45 10.22 5.77 4.94
N VAL A 46 8.90 5.89 5.13
CA VAL A 46 7.96 6.31 4.06
C VAL A 46 8.37 7.65 3.45
N ASN A 47 8.88 8.58 4.26
CA ASN A 47 9.28 9.92 3.82
C ASN A 47 10.61 9.94 3.04
N GLU A 48 11.33 8.82 3.01
CA GLU A 48 12.61 8.66 2.30
C GLU A 48 12.44 7.94 0.96
N LEU A 49 11.22 7.49 0.65
CA LEU A 49 10.90 6.85 -0.62
C LEU A 49 11.03 7.85 -1.76
N THR A 50 11.68 7.42 -2.83
CA THR A 50 11.61 8.10 -4.12
C THR A 50 10.22 7.92 -4.73
N VAL A 51 9.86 8.80 -5.68
CA VAL A 51 8.59 8.71 -6.41
C VAL A 51 8.42 7.34 -7.09
N ALA A 52 9.51 6.78 -7.62
CA ALA A 52 9.49 5.47 -8.27
C ALA A 52 9.21 4.32 -7.27
N GLU A 53 9.83 4.35 -6.10
CA GLU A 53 9.60 3.36 -5.04
C GLU A 53 8.17 3.45 -4.49
N ALA A 54 7.66 4.67 -4.29
CA ALA A 54 6.28 4.90 -3.88
C ALA A 54 5.28 4.40 -4.95
N ALA A 55 5.54 4.65 -6.23
CA ALA A 55 4.72 4.15 -7.33
C ALA A 55 4.74 2.61 -7.41
N TYR A 56 5.90 1.99 -7.18
CA TYR A 56 6.02 0.54 -7.09
C TYR A 56 5.14 -0.01 -5.96
N LEU A 57 5.23 0.53 -4.74
CA LEU A 57 4.37 0.10 -3.63
C LEU A 57 2.89 0.28 -3.95
N ALA A 58 2.50 1.41 -4.56
CA ALA A 58 1.12 1.68 -4.95
C ALA A 58 0.54 0.68 -5.97
N SER A 59 1.39 -0.01 -6.74
CA SER A 59 0.96 -1.06 -7.67
C SER A 59 0.61 -2.39 -6.98
N LEU A 60 1.21 -2.66 -5.81
CA LEU A 60 1.13 -3.97 -5.13
C LEU A 60 -0.28 -4.35 -4.65
N PRO A 61 -1.10 -3.47 -4.06
CA PRO A 61 -2.41 -3.85 -3.54
C PRO A 61 -3.36 -4.50 -4.56
N LYS A 62 -3.21 -4.16 -5.84
CA LYS A 62 -4.02 -4.75 -6.93
C LYS A 62 -3.67 -6.23 -7.18
N GLY A 63 -2.50 -6.68 -6.76
CA GLY A 63 -2.04 -8.05 -6.94
C GLY A 63 -0.68 -8.28 -6.28
N PRO A 64 -0.60 -8.40 -4.94
CA PRO A 64 0.67 -8.42 -4.21
C PRO A 64 1.56 -9.62 -4.61
N ASN A 65 0.96 -10.70 -5.11
CA ASN A 65 1.67 -11.87 -5.64
C ASN A 65 2.18 -11.71 -7.09
N ASN A 66 1.66 -10.75 -7.87
CA ASN A 66 2.03 -10.56 -9.28
C ASN A 66 3.30 -9.72 -9.47
N TYR A 67 3.69 -8.95 -8.46
CA TYR A 67 4.79 -7.99 -8.53
C TYR A 67 5.99 -8.41 -7.69
N HIS A 68 6.14 -9.71 -7.44
CA HIS A 68 7.24 -10.27 -6.65
C HIS A 68 8.60 -9.76 -7.18
N PRO A 69 9.35 -8.95 -6.40
CA PRO A 69 10.52 -8.21 -6.89
C PRO A 69 11.62 -9.11 -7.47
N PHE A 70 11.71 -10.36 -7.00
CA PHE A 70 12.70 -11.34 -7.46
C PHE A 70 12.21 -12.30 -8.56
N LYS A 71 10.91 -12.34 -8.88
CA LYS A 71 10.37 -13.27 -9.89
C LYS A 71 9.78 -12.57 -11.12
N HIS A 72 9.30 -11.33 -10.97
CA HIS A 72 8.62 -10.57 -12.02
C HIS A 72 8.97 -9.06 -11.95
N ALA A 73 10.25 -8.72 -11.80
CA ALA A 73 10.73 -7.33 -11.82
C ALA A 73 10.20 -6.55 -13.03
N ASP A 74 10.15 -7.21 -14.20
CA ASP A 74 9.74 -6.61 -15.48
C ASP A 74 8.24 -6.26 -15.57
N ARG A 75 7.40 -6.77 -14.66
CA ARG A 75 5.94 -6.51 -14.66
C ARG A 75 5.52 -5.36 -13.76
N ALA A 76 6.44 -4.83 -12.97
CA ALA A 76 6.18 -3.73 -12.04
C ALA A 76 6.50 -2.34 -12.62
N ILE A 77 6.87 -2.28 -13.90
CA ILE A 77 7.08 -1.07 -14.69
C ILE A 77 5.82 -0.77 -15.50
#